data_AF-A0A951CMU8-F1
#
_entry.id   AF-A0A951CMU8-F1
#
_cell.length_a   1.000
_cell.length_b   1.000
_cell.length_c   1.000
_cell.angle_alpha   90.00
_cell.angle_beta   90.00
_cell.angle_gamma   90.00
#
_symmetry.space_group_name_H-M   'P 1'
#
loop_
_entity.id
_entity.type
_entity.pdbx_description
1 polymer ?
#
loop_
_entity_poly.entity_id
_entity_poly.type
_entity_poly.pdbx_seq_one_letter_code
_entity_poly.pdbx_strand_id
1 'polypeptide(L)' 'MSQTTERPTILRLAAGLGYAAVCTEWFDECFIAAGADGIEQVVILAAGLDARAWRLPWVHGSV' A
#
# COMPACT_ATOMS: atom_id res chain seq x y z
N MET A 1 6.76 31.83 25.28
CA MET A 1 7.32 31.48 23.94
C MET A 1 7.30 29.95 23.79
N SER A 2 6.13 29.40 23.45
CA SER A 2 5.83 27.96 23.61
C SER A 2 5.43 27.30 22.27
N GLN A 3 6.23 27.47 21.21
CA GLN A 3 5.87 27.01 19.84
C GLN A 3 6.94 26.14 19.13
N THR A 4 7.80 25.44 19.85
CA THR A 4 8.88 24.63 19.21
C THR A 4 8.66 23.11 19.29
N THR A 5 7.75 22.63 20.14
CA THR A 5 7.57 21.19 20.40
C THR A 5 6.69 20.44 19.38
N GLU A 6 5.88 21.12 18.56
CA GLU A 6 4.92 20.46 17.65
C GLU A 6 5.48 20.03 16.29
N ARG A 7 6.50 20.74 15.75
CA ARG A 7 7.12 20.46 14.45
C ARG A 7 7.68 19.03 14.26
N PRO A 8 8.35 18.39 15.23
CA PRO A 8 8.93 17.06 14.99
C PRO A 8 7.89 15.94 14.85
N THR A 9 6.69 16.08 15.42
CA THR A 9 5.64 15.05 15.32
C THR A 9 5.01 15.01 13.93
N ILE A 10 4.69 16.18 13.36
CA ILE A 10 4.12 16.27 12.01
C ILE A 10 5.09 15.69 10.96
N LEU A 11 6.38 15.99 11.08
CA LEU A 11 7.39 15.45 10.16
C LEU A 11 7.52 13.92 10.27
N ARG A 12 7.39 13.35 11.47
CA ARG A 12 7.40 11.89 11.67
C ARG A 12 6.17 11.21 11.05
N LEU A 13 5.00 11.80 11.22
CA LEU A 13 3.77 11.31 10.59
C LEU A 13 3.88 11.39 9.07
N ALA A 14 4.36 12.53 8.53
CA ALA A 14 4.56 12.71 7.10
C ALA A 14 5.56 11.69 6.52
N ALA A 15 6.67 11.41 7.21
CA ALA A 15 7.62 10.37 6.80
C ALA A 15 6.99 8.97 6.82
N GLY A 16 6.21 8.64 7.85
CA GLY A 16 5.50 7.36 7.94
C GLY A 16 4.44 7.20 6.84
N LEU A 17 3.69 8.26 6.54
CA LEU A 17 2.72 8.28 5.44
C LEU A 17 3.40 8.17 4.07
N GLY A 18 4.54 8.87 3.88
CA GLY A 18 5.33 8.77 2.66
C GLY A 18 5.87 7.35 2.43
N TYR A 19 6.38 6.71 3.47
CA TYR A 19 6.80 5.31 3.40
C TYR A 19 5.63 4.39 3.06
N ALA A 20 4.49 4.54 3.76
CA ALA A 20 3.29 3.75 3.49
C ALA A 20 2.78 3.92 2.05
N ALA A 21 2.84 5.15 1.50
CA ALA A 21 2.44 5.42 0.13
C ALA A 21 3.34 4.69 -0.89
N VAL A 22 4.67 4.80 -0.74
CA VAL A 22 5.63 4.12 -1.63
C VAL A 22 5.50 2.61 -1.55
N CYS A 23 5.38 2.03 -0.34
CA CYS A 23 5.13 0.60 -0.21
C CYS A 23 3.80 0.20 -0.84
N THR A 24 2.77 1.03 -0.73
CA THR A 24 1.47 0.74 -1.33
C THR A 24 1.56 0.65 -2.85
N GLU A 25 2.15 1.67 -3.47
CA GLU A 25 2.37 1.73 -4.92
C GLU A 25 3.18 0.53 -5.41
N TRP A 26 4.30 0.21 -4.75
CA TRP A 26 5.16 -0.89 -5.17
C TRP A 26 4.44 -2.25 -5.17
N PHE A 27 3.69 -2.57 -4.10
CA PHE A 27 2.95 -3.82 -4.04
C PHE A 27 1.81 -3.86 -5.06
N ASP A 28 1.19 -2.73 -5.37
CA ASP A 28 0.14 -2.66 -6.39
C ASP A 28 0.70 -2.97 -7.77
N GLU A 29 1.82 -2.34 -8.13
CA GLU A 29 2.52 -2.60 -9.39
C GLU A 29 2.93 -4.06 -9.49
N CYS A 30 3.44 -4.65 -8.41
CA CYS A 30 3.83 -6.06 -8.36
C CYS A 30 2.63 -6.98 -8.67
N PHE A 31 1.48 -6.76 -8.05
CA PHE A 31 0.29 -7.58 -8.32
C PHE A 31 -0.28 -7.37 -9.72
N ILE A 32 -0.28 -6.12 -10.22
CA ILE A 32 -0.73 -5.82 -11.58
C ILE A 32 0.17 -6.50 -12.61
N ALA A 33 1.49 -6.43 -12.43
CA ALA A 33 2.45 -7.11 -13.30
C ALA A 33 2.30 -8.63 -13.24
N ALA A 34 2.14 -9.20 -12.04
CA ALA A 34 1.90 -10.63 -11.87
C ALA A 34 0.63 -11.09 -12.62
N GLY A 35 -0.45 -10.31 -12.55
CA GLY A 35 -1.67 -10.56 -13.32
C GLY A 35 -1.45 -10.49 -14.83
N ALA A 36 -0.66 -9.52 -15.31
CA ALA A 36 -0.30 -9.41 -16.73
C ALA A 36 0.52 -10.62 -17.23
N ASP A 37 1.30 -11.24 -16.34
CA ASP A 37 2.07 -12.46 -16.60
C ASP A 37 1.24 -13.76 -16.42
N GLY A 38 -0.07 -13.64 -16.12
CA GLY A 38 -0.99 -14.76 -16.02
C GLY A 38 -1.05 -15.43 -14.64
N ILE A 39 -0.53 -14.78 -13.58
CA ILE A 39 -0.72 -15.25 -12.21
C ILE A 39 -2.11 -14.82 -11.72
N GLU A 40 -2.96 -15.81 -11.42
CA GLU A 40 -4.35 -15.59 -11.02
C GLU A 40 -4.62 -15.90 -9.54
N GLN A 41 -3.64 -16.37 -8.77
CA GLN A 41 -3.81 -16.67 -7.35
C GLN A 41 -2.92 -15.76 -6.50
N VAL A 42 -3.52 -15.02 -5.56
CA VAL A 42 -2.83 -14.05 -4.73
C VAL A 42 -3.17 -14.23 -3.25
N VAL A 43 -2.14 -14.25 -2.40
CA VAL A 43 -2.30 -14.38 -0.94
C VAL A 43 -1.67 -13.18 -0.26
N ILE A 44 -2.50 -12.40 0.44
CA ILE A 44 -2.04 -11.28 1.28
C ILE A 44 -2.02 -11.73 2.73
N LEU A 45 -0.82 -12.02 3.25
CA LEU A 45 -0.65 -12.42 4.64
C LEU A 45 -0.80 -11.22 5.56
N ALA A 46 -1.52 -11.40 6.67
CA ALA A 46 -1.81 -10.35 7.65
C ALA A 46 -2.45 -9.08 7.02
N ALA A 47 -3.41 -9.29 6.12
CA ALA A 47 -4.01 -8.23 5.29
C ALA A 47 -4.55 -7.02 6.08
N GLY A 48 -5.05 -7.18 7.31
CA GLY A 48 -5.47 -6.04 8.13
C GLY A 48 -6.49 -5.13 7.42
N LEU A 49 -6.14 -3.86 7.21
CA LEU A 49 -6.95 -2.86 6.50
C LEU A 49 -6.60 -2.73 5.00
N ASP A 50 -5.98 -3.76 4.41
CA ASP A 50 -5.66 -3.79 2.99
C ASP A 50 -6.92 -3.89 2.12
N ALA A 51 -7.12 -2.90 1.26
CA ALA A 51 -8.27 -2.80 0.35
C ALA A 51 -7.95 -3.25 -1.08
N ARG A 52 -6.77 -3.82 -1.37
CA ARG A 52 -6.35 -4.22 -2.73
C ARG A 52 -7.33 -5.16 -3.42
N ALA A 53 -7.91 -6.10 -2.68
CA ALA A 53 -8.95 -7.00 -3.18
C ALA A 53 -10.14 -6.26 -3.83
N TRP A 54 -10.43 -5.03 -3.36
CA TRP A 54 -11.57 -4.24 -3.82
C TRP A 54 -11.23 -3.16 -4.86
N ARG A 55 -9.96 -2.71 -4.91
CA ARG A 55 -9.58 -1.56 -5.75
C ARG A 55 -8.64 -1.90 -6.92
N LEU A 56 -7.91 -3.01 -6.86
CA LEU A 56 -7.02 -3.38 -7.95
C LEU A 56 -7.80 -4.03 -9.11
N PRO A 57 -7.39 -3.81 -10.37
CA PRO A 57 -8.06 -4.36 -11.54
C PRO A 57 -7.65 -5.82 -11.77
N TRP A 58 -8.09 -6.71 -10.89
CA TRP A 58 -7.77 -8.13 -10.97
C TRP A 58 -8.21 -8.77 -12.30
N VAL A 59 -7.40 -9.70 -12.81
CA VAL A 59 -7.77 -10.54 -13.95
C VAL A 59 -8.99 -11.37 -13.58
N HIS A 60 -9.90 -11.58 -14.54
CA HIS A 60 -11.14 -12.32 -14.27
C HIS A 60 -10.83 -13.75 -13.79
N GLY A 61 -11.45 -14.17 -12.69
CA GLY A 61 -11.21 -15.47 -12.08
C GLY A 61 -10.07 -15.50 -11.07
N SER A 62 -9.42 -14.36 -10.80
CA SER A 62 -8.41 -14.28 -9.75
C SER A 62 -8.99 -14.64 -8.37
N VAL A 63 -8.20 -15.35 -7.56
CA VAL A 63 -8.57 -15.81 -6.21
C VAL A 63 -7.55 -15.46 -5.14
#